data_AF-A0AAV9KIU6-F1
#
_entry.id   AF-A0AAV9KIU6-F1
#
_cell.length_a   1.000
_cell.length_b   1.000
_cell.length_c   1.000
_cell.angle_alpha   90.00
_cell.angle_beta   90.00
_cell.angle_gamma   90.00
#
_symmetry.space_group_name_H-M   'P 1'
#
loop_
_entity.id
_entity.type
_entity.pdbx_description
1 polymer ?
#
loop_
_entity_poly.entity_id
_entity_poly.type
_entity_poly.pdbx_seq_one_letter_code
_entity_poly.pdbx_strand_id
1 'polypeptide(L)'
;MTRCFTLRTPLNPERRFYRCLKPKIENCGFWRWEDSSPRNSFIEINLLKSKLEVAMLKMENLRESFNAVKIERDNLKKKWRI
;
A
#
# COMPACT_ATOMS: atom_id res chain seq x y z
N MET A 1 0.58 -24.55 20.41
CA MET A 1 -0.03 -23.31 20.91
C MET A 1 1.01 -22.19 20.91
N THR A 2 0.64 -21.00 20.45
CA THR A 2 1.50 -19.82 20.34
C THR A 2 0.95 -18.74 21.27
N ARG A 3 1.82 -17.95 21.92
CA ARG A 3 1.41 -16.86 22.82
C ARG A 3 1.97 -15.53 22.35
N CYS A 4 1.22 -14.46 22.57
CA CYS A 4 1.65 -13.09 22.32
C CYS A 4 2.46 -12.57 23.51
N PHE A 5 3.62 -11.98 23.23
CA PHE A 5 4.54 -11.39 24.19
C PHE A 5 4.82 -9.94 23.79
N THR A 6 5.10 -9.10 24.78
CA THR A 6 5.43 -7.68 24.59
C THR A 6 6.90 -7.46 24.92
N LEU A 7 7.65 -6.84 24.02
CA LEU A 7 9.01 -6.43 24.30
C LEU A 7 9.01 -5.26 25.28
N ARG A 8 9.80 -5.40 26.34
CA ARG A 8 10.07 -4.36 27.34
C ARG A 8 11.44 -3.72 27.17
N THR A 9 12.09 -3.96 26.03
CA THR A 9 13.43 -3.43 25.75
C THR A 9 13.33 -1.99 25.24
N PRO A 10 14.29 -1.12 25.55
CA PRO A 10 14.30 0.26 25.06
C PRO A 10 14.33 0.38 23.53
N LEU A 11 14.86 -0.63 22.84
CA LEU A 11 15.03 -0.66 21.39
C LEU A 11 13.76 -1.02 20.61
N ASN A 12 12.72 -1.55 21.27
CA ASN A 12 11.40 -1.83 20.66
C ASN A 12 10.31 -1.77 21.74
N PRO A 13 10.05 -0.60 22.36
CA PRO A 13 9.12 -0.48 23.47
C PRO A 13 7.70 -0.85 23.01
N GLU A 14 6.99 -1.63 23.83
CA GLU A 14 5.59 -2.05 23.63
C GLU A 14 5.30 -2.87 22.35
N ARG A 15 6.32 -3.20 21.53
CA ARG A 15 6.12 -4.00 20.32
C ARG A 15 5.79 -5.45 20.69
N ARG A 16 4.78 -6.00 20.04
CA ARG A 16 4.28 -7.35 20.32
C ARG A 16 4.76 -8.37 19.29
N PHE A 17 4.97 -9.59 19.75
CA PHE A 17 5.41 -10.70 18.90
C PHE A 17 4.82 -12.02 19.39
N TYR A 18 4.73 -12.98 18.47
CA TYR A 18 4.30 -14.33 18.70
C TYR A 18 5.52 -15.26 18.72
N ARG A 19 5.60 -16.16 19.71
CA ARG A 19 6.62 -17.23 19.73
C ARG A 19 6.07 -18.57 20.21
N CYS A 20 6.78 -19.62 19.87
CA CYS A 20 6.55 -20.97 20.40
C CYS A 20 6.54 -20.97 21.93
N LEU A 21 5.55 -21.63 22.54
CA LEU A 21 5.44 -21.81 23.99
C LEU A 21 6.37 -22.91 24.54
N LYS A 22 6.92 -23.76 23.68
CA LYS A 22 7.76 -24.87 24.11
C LYS A 22 9.03 -24.36 24.81
N PRO A 23 9.54 -25.10 25.83
CA PRO A 23 10.79 -24.77 26.51
C PRO A 23 11.95 -24.64 25.53
N LYS A 24 13.03 -23.92 25.91
CA LYS A 24 14.19 -23.67 25.04
C LYS A 24 14.79 -24.96 24.44
N ILE A 25 14.75 -26.06 25.18
CA ILE A 25 15.28 -27.38 24.80
C ILE A 25 14.44 -28.02 23.66
N GLU A 26 13.15 -27.70 23.58
CA GLU A 26 12.22 -28.20 22.55
C GLU A 26 11.65 -27.07 21.68
N ASN A 27 12.37 -25.95 21.58
CA ASN A 27 11.86 -24.77 20.91
C ASN A 27 11.68 -25.05 19.41
N CYS A 28 10.46 -24.86 18.91
CA CYS A 28 10.11 -25.12 17.51
C CYS A 28 10.62 -24.03 16.53
N GLY A 29 11.38 -23.04 17.00
CA GLY A 29 11.95 -21.97 16.17
C GLY A 29 10.94 -20.92 15.68
N PHE A 30 9.65 -21.10 15.92
CA PHE A 30 8.61 -20.16 15.48
C PHE A 30 8.69 -18.82 16.22
N TRP A 31 8.79 -17.74 15.44
CA TRP A 31 8.72 -16.36 15.89
C TRP A 31 8.18 -15.43 14.79
N ARG A 32 7.30 -14.47 15.12
CA ARG A 32 6.77 -13.46 14.19
C ARG A 32 6.36 -12.19 14.95
N TRP A 33 6.59 -11.02 14.38
CA TRP A 33 6.01 -9.76 14.87
C TRP A 33 4.48 -9.73 14.78
N GLU A 34 3.82 -9.03 15.70
CA GLU A 34 2.36 -8.77 15.65
C GLU A 34 1.98 -7.68 14.64
N ASP A 35 2.94 -6.97 14.05
CA ASP A 35 2.70 -5.84 13.14
C ASP A 35 1.77 -6.19 11.95
N SER A 36 1.72 -7.47 11.57
CA SER A 36 0.81 -8.03 10.57
C SER A 36 -0.62 -8.24 11.10
N SER A 37 -1.21 -7.25 11.79
CA SER A 37 -2.60 -7.35 12.21
C SER A 37 -3.53 -7.14 11.00
N PRO A 38 -4.62 -7.93 10.87
CA PRO A 38 -5.58 -7.76 9.76
C PRO A 38 -6.17 -6.34 9.66
N ARG A 39 -6.22 -5.60 10.77
CA ARG A 39 -6.69 -4.22 10.82
C ARG A 39 -5.73 -3.26 10.10
N ASN A 40 -4.42 -3.45 10.30
CA ASN A 40 -3.40 -2.63 9.63
C ASN A 40 -3.46 -2.87 8.12
N SER A 41 -3.58 -4.12 7.69
CA SER A 41 -3.75 -4.44 6.27
C SER A 41 -5.05 -3.90 5.68
N PHE A 42 -6.15 -3.87 6.43
CA PHE A 42 -7.43 -3.35 5.93
C PHE A 42 -7.38 -1.83 5.68
N ILE A 43 -6.79 -1.08 6.61
CA ILE A 43 -6.60 0.37 6.47
C ILE A 43 -5.69 0.68 5.27
N GLU A 44 -4.60 -0.06 5.14
CA GLU A 44 -3.66 0.10 4.02
C GLU A 44 -4.32 -0.23 2.67
N ILE A 45 -5.10 -1.31 2.60
CA ILE A 45 -5.87 -1.68 1.40
C ILE A 45 -6.85 -0.56 1.02
N ASN A 46 -7.59 -0.02 1.97
CA ASN A 46 -8.56 1.04 1.66
C ASN A 46 -7.87 2.33 1.20
N LEU A 47 -6.75 2.70 1.84
CA LEU A 47 -5.96 3.85 1.42
C LEU A 47 -5.42 3.67 0.00
N LEU A 48 -4.91 2.48 -0.32
CA LEU A 48 -4.43 2.16 -1.66
C LEU A 48 -5.54 2.20 -2.70
N LYS A 49 -6.74 1.69 -2.36
CA LYS A 49 -7.93 1.80 -3.23
C LYS A 49 -8.31 3.24 -3.53
N SER A 50 -8.42 4.10 -2.50
CA SER A 50 -8.75 5.51 -2.71
C SER A 50 -7.68 6.24 -3.54
N LYS A 51 -6.40 5.94 -3.32
CA LYS A 51 -5.31 6.49 -4.14
C LYS A 51 -5.40 6.03 -5.61
N LEU A 52 -5.77 4.78 -5.83
CA LEU A 52 -5.95 4.22 -7.17
C LEU A 52 -7.11 4.92 -7.89
N GLU A 53 -8.25 5.09 -7.23
CA GLU A 53 -9.41 5.80 -7.80
C GLU A 53 -9.06 7.23 -8.20
N VAL A 54 -8.36 7.97 -7.33
CA VAL A 54 -7.91 9.34 -7.64
C VAL A 54 -6.92 9.36 -8.81
N ALA A 55 -5.99 8.41 -8.87
CA ALA A 55 -5.04 8.31 -9.97
C ALA A 55 -5.73 8.00 -11.31
N MET A 56 -6.74 7.12 -11.29
CA MET A 56 -7.55 6.80 -12.47
C MET A 56 -8.31 8.02 -12.99
N LEU A 57 -8.97 8.77 -12.11
CA LEU A 57 -9.67 10.01 -12.48
C LEU A 57 -8.72 11.04 -13.09
N LYS A 58 -7.52 11.20 -12.50
CA LYS A 58 -6.51 12.11 -13.03
C LYS A 58 -6.02 11.69 -14.42
N MET A 59 -5.83 10.39 -14.64
CA MET A 59 -5.42 9.84 -15.92
C MET A 59 -6.48 10.04 -17.00
N GLU A 60 -7.76 9.88 -16.66
CA GLU A 60 -8.88 10.13 -17.57
C GLU A 60 -8.99 11.60 -17.96
N ASN A 61 -8.91 12.52 -17.00
CA ASN A 61 -8.90 13.96 -17.27
C ASN A 61 -7.72 14.36 -18.19
N LEU A 62 -6.52 13.84 -17.91
CA LEU A 62 -5.35 14.07 -18.77
C LEU A 62 -5.55 13.53 -20.19
N ARG A 63 -6.20 12.37 -20.34
CA ARG A 63 -6.53 11.78 -21.64
C ARG A 63 -7.47 12.68 -22.43
N GLU A 64 -8.50 13.23 -21.80
CA GLU A 64 -9.42 14.16 -22.42
C GLU A 64 -8.73 15.46 -22.84
N SER A 65 -7.92 16.03 -21.95
CA SER A 65 -7.12 17.22 -22.23
C SER A 65 -6.17 17.01 -23.41
N PHE A 66 -5.50 15.85 -23.46
CA PHE A 66 -4.63 15.49 -24.57
C PHE A 66 -5.39 15.37 -25.89
N ASN A 67 -6.57 14.76 -25.89
CA ASN A 67 -7.42 14.65 -27.07
C ASN A 67 -7.87 16.03 -27.58
N ALA A 68 -8.23 16.95 -26.68
CA ALA A 68 -8.58 18.32 -27.05
C ALA A 68 -7.41 19.04 -27.73
N VAL A 69 -6.21 18.97 -27.14
CA VAL A 69 -4.99 19.56 -27.74
C VAL A 69 -4.65 18.92 -29.08
N LYS A 70 -4.86 17.61 -29.22
CA LYS A 70 -4.66 16.89 -30.49
C LYS A 70 -5.58 17.41 -31.59
N ILE A 71 -6.86 17.61 -31.28
CA ILE A 71 -7.85 18.16 -32.21
C ILE A 71 -7.47 19.58 -32.62
N GLU A 72 -7.11 20.43 -31.65
CA GLU A 72 -6.70 21.82 -31.94
C GLU A 72 -5.47 21.85 -32.86
N ARG A 73 -4.46 21.03 -32.57
CA ARG A 73 -3.28 20.88 -33.41
C ARG A 73 -3.65 20.43 -34.83
N ASP A 74 -4.55 19.47 -34.99
CA ASP A 74 -4.97 18.98 -36.32
C ASP A 74 -5.75 20.05 -37.10
N ASN A 75 -6.57 20.84 -36.41
CA ASN A 75 -7.28 21.97 -37.01
C ASN A 75 -6.33 23.07 -37.47
N LEU A 76 -5.30 23.39 -36.66
CA LEU A 76 -4.26 24.35 -37.03
C LEU A 76 -3.46 23.86 -38.25
N LYS A 77 -3.03 22.59 -38.26
CA LYS A 77 -2.36 21.99 -39.43
C LYS A 77 -3.16 22.14 -40.71
N LYS A 78 -4.47 21.81 -40.67
CA LYS A 78 -5.38 22.00 -41.79
C LYS A 78 -5.50 23.46 -42.21
N LYS A 79 -5.69 24.38 -41.24
CA LYS A 79 -5.82 25.83 -41.49
C LYS A 79 -4.60 26.39 -42.21
N TRP A 80 -3.41 25.96 -41.80
CA TRP A 80 -2.14 26.46 -42.33
C TRP A 80 -1.60 25.61 -43.49
N ARG A 81 -2.32 24.56 -43.93
CA ARG A 81 -1.92 23.60 -44.98
C ARG A 81 -0.49 23.03 -44.76
N ILE A 82 -0.17 22.69 -43.51
CA ILE A 82 1.09 22.05 -43.09
C ILE A 82 0.83 20.64 -42.57
#